data_AF-A0A1F7CR59-F1
#
_entry.id   AF-A0A1F7CR59-F1
#
_cell.length_a   1.000
_cell.length_b   1.000
_cell.length_c   1.000
_cell.angle_alpha   90.00
_cell.angle_beta   90.00
_cell.angle_gamma   90.00
#
_symmetry.space_group_name_H-M   'P 1'
#
loop_
_entity.id
_entity.type
_entity.pdbx_description
1 polymer ?
#
loop_
_entity_poly.entity_id
_entity_poly.type
_entity_poly.pdbx_seq_one_letter_code
_entity_poly.pdbx_strand_id
1 'polypeptide(L)'
;MDILQRNARAVYEERLRSGVAREQARKDLPLSTYTEAYWKIDLHNLFHFLHLRMDDHAQLEIRNYAKVIGYEIVAKWCPIAWESFLDYRHHALRLSRMDTALIQAIVEKDATKAKTLAMQYGFLTEEGLPRQSRERGEFEEKIRQLGLAAPWDTQDTLSSKRKDKVGGVHKKSLSRS
;
A
#
# COMPACT_ATOMS: atom_id res chain seq x y z
N MET A 1 1.21 -10.90 -27.51
CA MET A 1 2.40 -10.26 -26.93
C MET A 1 3.67 -10.54 -27.75
N ASP A 2 3.86 -11.79 -28.20
CA ASP A 2 5.10 -12.23 -28.87
C ASP A 2 5.42 -11.60 -30.23
N ILE A 3 4.43 -11.09 -30.96
CA ILE A 3 4.65 -10.52 -32.30
C ILE A 3 5.50 -9.25 -32.20
N LEU A 4 5.23 -8.39 -31.21
CA LEU A 4 5.97 -7.14 -31.03
C LEU A 4 7.44 -7.39 -30.65
N GLN A 5 7.69 -8.31 -29.71
CA GLN A 5 9.05 -8.66 -29.31
C GLN A 5 9.84 -9.32 -30.44
N ARG A 6 9.20 -10.21 -31.22
CA ARG A 6 9.80 -10.83 -32.40
C ARG A 6 10.13 -9.80 -33.49
N ASN A 7 9.24 -8.85 -33.73
CA ASN A 7 9.47 -7.79 -34.72
C ASN A 7 10.61 -6.86 -34.28
N ALA A 8 10.64 -6.43 -33.01
CA ALA A 8 11.73 -5.62 -32.47
C ALA A 8 13.08 -6.33 -32.59
N ARG A 9 13.11 -7.65 -32.32
CA ARG A 9 14.30 -8.48 -32.52
C ARG A 9 14.70 -8.57 -34.00
N ALA A 10 13.75 -8.72 -34.92
CA ALA A 10 14.03 -8.79 -36.36
C ALA A 10 14.65 -7.49 -36.89
N VAL A 11 14.12 -6.33 -36.49
CA VAL A 11 14.67 -5.01 -36.85
C VAL A 11 16.08 -4.83 -36.30
N TYR A 12 16.32 -5.23 -35.05
CA TYR A 12 17.67 -5.22 -34.45
C TYR A 12 18.68 -6.02 -35.29
N GLU A 13 18.34 -7.25 -35.66
CA GLU A 13 19.21 -8.12 -36.47
C GLU A 13 19.42 -7.58 -37.89
N GLU A 14 18.39 -6.98 -38.50
CA GLU A 14 18.51 -6.33 -39.81
C GLU A 14 19.50 -5.16 -39.79
N ARG A 15 19.41 -4.29 -38.77
CA ARG A 15 20.36 -3.18 -38.61
C ARG A 15 21.79 -3.65 -38.43
N LEU A 16 22.00 -4.72 -37.65
CA LEU A 16 23.32 -5.32 -37.51
C LEU A 16 23.86 -5.83 -38.84
N ARG A 17 23.04 -6.50 -39.66
CA ARG A 17 23.42 -6.96 -41.01
C ARG A 17 23.77 -5.80 -41.94
N SER A 18 23.10 -4.66 -41.79
CA SER A 18 23.36 -3.43 -42.56
C SER A 18 24.57 -2.63 -42.06
N GLY A 19 25.37 -3.17 -41.12
CA GLY A 19 26.60 -2.54 -40.64
C GLY A 19 26.39 -1.44 -39.57
N VAL A 20 25.18 -1.31 -39.01
CA VAL A 20 24.92 -0.36 -37.93
C VAL A 20 25.64 -0.80 -36.66
N ALA A 21 26.30 0.14 -35.96
CA ALA A 21 26.95 -0.12 -34.70
C ALA A 21 25.98 -0.68 -33.64
N ARG A 22 26.43 -1.65 -32.84
CA ARG A 22 25.61 -2.36 -31.84
C ARG A 22 24.90 -1.43 -30.85
N GLU A 23 25.55 -0.35 -30.44
CA GLU A 23 24.98 0.63 -29.51
C GLU A 23 23.81 1.43 -30.09
N GLN A 24 23.81 1.63 -31.42
CA GLN A 24 22.70 2.28 -32.12
C GLN A 24 21.57 1.29 -32.40
N ALA A 25 21.91 0.06 -32.80
CA ALA A 25 20.92 -0.98 -33.07
C ALA A 25 20.12 -1.37 -31.82
N ARG A 26 20.76 -1.43 -30.63
CA ARG A 26 20.08 -1.83 -29.37
C ARG A 26 18.94 -0.91 -28.93
N LYS A 27 18.81 0.30 -29.50
CA LYS A 27 17.74 1.26 -29.17
C LYS A 27 16.35 0.74 -29.50
N ASP A 28 16.25 -0.15 -30.49
CA ASP A 28 14.98 -0.75 -30.91
C ASP A 28 14.56 -1.93 -30.02
N LEU A 29 15.42 -2.39 -29.10
CA LEU A 29 15.09 -3.47 -28.17
C LEU A 29 14.20 -2.94 -27.02
N PRO A 30 13.18 -3.70 -26.60
CA PRO A 30 12.28 -3.28 -25.52
C PRO A 30 12.98 -3.31 -24.16
N LEU A 31 12.46 -2.55 -23.20
CA LEU A 31 12.93 -2.53 -21.80
C LEU A 31 12.83 -3.89 -21.09
N SER A 32 11.98 -4.79 -21.59
CA SER A 32 11.87 -6.17 -21.09
C SER A 32 13.01 -7.09 -21.53
N THR A 33 14.03 -6.56 -22.22
CA THR A 33 15.23 -7.32 -22.58
C THR A 33 16.05 -7.60 -21.34
N TYR A 34 16.32 -8.89 -21.06
CA TYR A 34 17.15 -9.28 -19.94
C TYR A 34 18.57 -8.69 -20.06
N THR A 35 19.06 -8.19 -18.94
CA THR A 35 20.44 -7.74 -18.78
C THR A 35 21.02 -8.35 -17.52
N GLU A 36 22.31 -8.62 -17.56
CA GLU A 36 23.07 -9.06 -16.41
C GLU A 36 23.90 -7.88 -15.90
N ALA A 37 24.06 -7.80 -14.58
CA ALA A 37 24.86 -6.76 -13.95
C ALA A 37 25.52 -7.31 -12.69
N TYR A 38 26.78 -6.93 -12.48
CA TYR A 38 27.46 -7.16 -11.20
C TYR A 38 27.06 -6.07 -10.22
N TRP A 39 26.54 -6.48 -9.06
CA TRP A 39 26.14 -5.55 -8.01
C TRP A 39 26.92 -5.85 -6.74
N LYS A 40 27.67 -4.86 -6.26
CA LYS A 40 28.38 -4.88 -4.97
C LYS A 40 27.80 -3.77 -4.09
N ILE A 41 27.41 -4.13 -2.87
CA ILE A 41 26.79 -3.22 -1.91
C ILE A 41 27.12 -3.70 -0.49
N ASP A 42 27.17 -2.77 0.47
CA ASP A 42 27.26 -3.11 1.89
C ASP A 42 25.90 -3.51 2.47
N LEU A 43 25.91 -4.12 3.66
CA LEU A 43 24.70 -4.65 4.29
C LEU A 43 23.69 -3.56 4.69
N HIS A 44 24.15 -2.38 5.11
CA HIS A 44 23.26 -1.30 5.54
C HIS A 44 22.43 -0.77 4.36
N ASN A 45 23.11 -0.47 3.25
CA ASN A 45 22.45 -0.01 2.02
C ASN A 45 21.61 -1.13 1.38
N LEU A 46 22.02 -2.38 1.51
CA LEU A 46 21.22 -3.52 1.08
C LEU A 46 19.89 -3.59 1.85
N PHE A 47 19.89 -3.43 3.18
CA PHE A 47 18.64 -3.40 3.95
C PHE A 47 17.76 -2.21 3.60
N HIS A 48 18.34 -1.05 3.29
CA HIS A 48 17.55 0.07 2.79
C HIS A 48 16.89 -0.26 1.43
N PHE A 49 17.63 -0.88 0.51
CA PHE A 49 17.09 -1.36 -0.76
C PHE A 49 15.95 -2.37 -0.56
N LEU A 50 16.16 -3.37 0.30
CA LEU A 50 15.16 -4.40 0.60
C LEU A 50 13.89 -3.80 1.21
N HIS A 51 14.02 -2.83 2.13
CA HIS A 51 12.88 -2.12 2.70
C HIS A 51 12.00 -1.47 1.64
N LEU A 52 12.61 -0.82 0.64
CA LEU A 52 11.86 -0.14 -0.43
C LEU A 52 11.32 -1.09 -1.50
N ARG A 53 12.02 -2.20 -1.77
CA ARG A 53 11.70 -3.08 -2.90
C ARG A 53 10.90 -4.32 -2.51
N MET A 54 10.84 -4.66 -1.23
CA MET A 54 9.93 -5.69 -0.72
C MET A 54 8.53 -5.15 -0.43
N ASP A 55 8.34 -3.83 -0.45
CA ASP A 55 7.06 -3.16 -0.26
C ASP A 55 6.01 -3.57 -1.31
N ASP A 56 4.74 -3.63 -0.93
CA ASP A 56 3.69 -4.11 -1.82
C ASP A 56 3.32 -3.15 -2.95
N HIS A 57 3.68 -1.87 -2.81
CA HIS A 57 3.57 -0.87 -3.87
C HIS A 57 4.72 -0.94 -4.88
N ALA A 58 5.79 -1.70 -4.61
CA ALA A 58 6.87 -1.90 -5.56
C ALA A 58 6.42 -2.81 -6.72
N GLN A 59 7.01 -2.59 -7.90
CA GLN A 59 6.73 -3.39 -9.09
C GLN A 59 7.03 -4.89 -8.82
N LEU A 60 6.16 -5.79 -9.31
CA LEU A 60 6.22 -7.21 -8.98
C LEU A 60 7.58 -7.83 -9.31
N GLU A 61 8.15 -7.50 -10.46
CA GLU A 61 9.42 -8.06 -10.93
C GLU A 61 10.55 -7.75 -9.96
N ILE A 62 10.72 -6.47 -9.57
CA ILE A 62 11.79 -6.09 -8.65
C ILE A 62 11.54 -6.59 -7.22
N ARG A 63 10.26 -6.69 -6.83
CA ARG A 63 9.88 -7.28 -5.54
C ARG A 63 10.25 -8.75 -5.45
N ASN A 64 10.09 -9.51 -6.54
CA ASN A 64 10.51 -10.91 -6.58
C ASN A 64 12.04 -11.04 -6.42
N TYR A 65 12.82 -10.21 -7.12
CA TYR A 65 14.28 -10.16 -6.91
C TYR A 65 14.64 -9.81 -5.47
N ALA A 66 14.01 -8.79 -4.89
CA ALA A 66 14.26 -8.38 -3.51
C ALA A 66 13.89 -9.48 -2.50
N LYS A 67 12.78 -10.19 -2.69
CA LYS A 67 12.35 -11.30 -1.83
C LYS A 67 13.37 -12.45 -1.85
N VAL A 68 13.87 -12.84 -3.01
CA VAL A 68 14.91 -13.87 -3.13
C VAL A 68 16.19 -13.43 -2.42
N ILE A 69 16.65 -12.19 -2.66
CA ILE A 69 17.85 -11.65 -2.01
C ILE A 69 17.69 -11.64 -0.48
N GLY A 70 16.55 -11.15 0.03
CA GLY A 70 16.28 -11.08 1.46
C GLY A 70 16.14 -12.45 2.11
N TYR A 71 15.12 -13.23 1.70
CA TYR A 71 14.74 -14.46 2.37
C TYR A 71 15.64 -15.65 2.07
N GLU A 72 16.28 -15.71 0.89
CA GLU A 72 17.07 -16.89 0.50
C GLU A 72 18.58 -16.70 0.61
N ILE A 73 19.07 -15.45 0.58
CA ILE A 73 20.50 -15.13 0.65
C ILE A 73 20.81 -14.47 1.99
N VAL A 74 20.30 -13.26 2.23
CA VAL A 74 20.66 -12.46 3.42
C VAL A 74 20.24 -13.16 4.71
N ALA A 75 19.04 -13.75 4.75
CA ALA A 75 18.57 -14.50 5.92
C ALA A 75 19.49 -15.66 6.32
N LYS A 76 20.14 -16.32 5.33
CA LYS A 76 21.08 -17.43 5.59
C LYS A 76 22.46 -16.94 6.01
N TRP A 77 22.94 -15.85 5.41
CA TRP A 77 24.29 -15.35 5.63
C TRP A 77 24.42 -14.45 6.86
N CYS A 78 23.38 -13.68 7.19
CA CYS A 78 23.39 -12.70 8.28
C CYS A 78 22.09 -12.79 9.11
N PRO A 79 21.80 -13.94 9.75
CA PRO A 79 20.48 -14.21 10.36
C PRO A 79 20.08 -13.20 11.44
N ILE A 80 21.00 -12.84 12.34
CA ILE A 80 20.72 -11.90 13.44
C ILE A 80 20.38 -10.50 12.90
N ALA A 81 21.13 -10.04 11.90
CA ALA A 81 20.90 -8.74 11.28
C ALA A 81 19.60 -8.74 10.45
N TRP A 82 19.29 -9.88 9.80
CA TRP A 82 18.04 -10.08 9.07
C TRP A 82 16.82 -10.04 10.00
N GLU A 83 16.86 -10.75 11.13
CA GLU A 83 15.79 -10.73 12.13
C GLU A 83 15.58 -9.31 12.68
N SER A 84 16.65 -8.62 13.06
CA SER A 84 16.58 -7.22 13.50
C SER A 84 15.98 -6.30 12.42
N PHE A 85 16.30 -6.54 11.14
CA PHE A 85 15.73 -5.80 10.03
C PHE A 85 14.22 -6.05 9.90
N LEU A 86 13.78 -7.30 10.05
CA LEU A 86 12.36 -7.65 10.00
C LEU A 86 11.58 -6.96 11.13
N ASP A 87 12.06 -7.07 12.36
CA ASP A 87 11.36 -6.58 13.55
C ASP A 87 11.28 -5.05 13.59
N TYR A 88 12.39 -4.37 13.34
CA TYR A 88 12.50 -2.94 13.57
C TYR A 88 12.32 -2.09 12.32
N ARG A 89 12.30 -2.69 11.13
CA ARG A 89 12.15 -1.94 9.86
C ARG A 89 11.08 -2.49 8.93
N HIS A 90 11.09 -3.78 8.59
CA HIS A 90 10.19 -4.30 7.57
C HIS A 90 8.75 -4.46 8.06
N HIS A 91 8.58 -5.01 9.26
CA HIS A 91 7.27 -5.21 9.89
C HIS A 91 6.92 -4.14 10.94
N ALA A 92 7.78 -3.13 11.10
CA ALA A 92 7.57 -2.06 12.06
C ALA A 92 6.43 -1.13 11.62
N LEU A 93 5.48 -0.91 12.53
CA LEU A 93 4.43 0.09 12.35
C LEU A 93 4.98 1.49 12.63
N ARG A 94 4.97 2.37 11.64
CA ARG A 94 5.40 3.77 11.81
C ARG A 94 4.21 4.64 12.21
N LEU A 95 4.30 5.20 13.41
CA LEU A 95 3.31 6.15 13.94
C LEU A 95 3.83 7.58 13.78
N SER A 96 3.03 8.42 13.14
CA SER A 96 3.25 9.86 13.07
C SER A 96 2.93 10.53 14.42
N ARG A 97 3.33 11.79 14.60
CA ARG A 97 2.93 12.59 15.77
C ARG A 97 1.41 12.65 15.93
N MET A 98 0.69 12.76 14.81
CA MET A 98 -0.78 12.84 14.79
C MET A 98 -1.39 11.48 15.18
N ASP A 99 -0.81 10.39 14.67
CA ASP A 99 -1.24 9.02 14.98
C ASP A 99 -1.15 8.78 16.49
N THR A 100 -0.01 9.10 17.11
CA THR A 100 0.19 8.91 18.55
C THR A 100 -0.81 9.70 19.39
N ALA A 101 -1.08 10.96 19.05
CA ALA A 101 -2.02 11.81 19.79
C ALA A 101 -3.47 11.28 19.68
N LEU A 102 -3.87 10.83 18.50
CA LEU A 102 -5.19 10.24 18.27
C LEU A 102 -5.33 8.88 18.98
N ILE A 103 -4.33 8.00 18.87
CA ILE A 103 -4.31 6.72 19.56
C ILE A 103 -4.42 6.92 21.08
N GLN A 104 -3.69 7.88 21.64
CA GLN A 104 -3.81 8.21 23.06
C GLN A 104 -5.24 8.59 23.45
N ALA A 105 -5.89 9.48 22.69
CA ALA A 105 -7.28 9.86 22.96
C ALA A 105 -8.27 8.68 22.83
N ILE A 106 -8.02 7.77 21.87
CA ILE A 106 -8.80 6.54 21.69
C ILE A 106 -8.65 5.61 22.90
N VAL A 107 -7.42 5.39 23.37
CA VAL A 107 -7.12 4.53 24.53
C VAL A 107 -7.69 5.12 25.82
N GLU A 108 -7.67 6.44 25.97
CA GLU A 108 -8.33 7.18 27.05
C GLU A 108 -9.88 7.12 26.98
N LYS A 109 -10.44 6.57 25.90
CA LYS A 109 -11.89 6.53 25.59
C LYS A 109 -12.53 7.93 25.51
N ASP A 110 -11.74 8.95 25.21
CA ASP A 110 -12.22 10.33 25.03
C ASP A 110 -12.55 10.58 23.54
N ALA A 111 -13.77 10.21 23.17
CA ALA A 111 -14.26 10.38 21.80
C ALA A 111 -14.34 11.85 21.37
N THR A 112 -14.55 12.78 22.30
CA THR A 112 -14.64 14.22 22.01
C THR A 112 -13.27 14.74 21.63
N LYS A 113 -12.26 14.48 22.47
CA LYS A 113 -10.86 14.86 22.21
C LYS A 113 -10.35 14.25 20.91
N ALA A 114 -10.64 12.97 20.65
CA ALA A 114 -10.24 12.32 19.41
C ALA A 114 -10.86 12.98 18.17
N LYS A 115 -12.16 13.33 18.20
CA LYS A 115 -12.83 14.03 17.09
C LYS A 115 -12.27 15.45 16.90
N THR A 116 -12.04 16.19 17.97
CA THR A 116 -11.45 17.53 17.89
C THR A 116 -10.05 17.50 17.26
N LEU A 117 -9.19 16.56 17.69
CA LEU A 117 -7.86 16.38 17.10
C LEU A 117 -7.95 15.96 15.63
N ALA A 118 -8.87 15.05 15.30
CA ALA A 118 -9.05 14.60 13.92
C ALA A 118 -9.56 15.73 12.99
N MET A 119 -10.38 16.65 13.48
CA MET A 119 -10.75 17.87 12.74
C MET A 119 -9.54 18.78 12.53
N GLN A 120 -8.74 19.03 13.59
CA GLN A 120 -7.54 19.87 13.52
C GLN A 120 -6.50 19.33 12.54
N TYR A 121 -6.34 18.01 12.47
CA TYR A 121 -5.43 17.33 11.55
C TYR A 121 -6.02 17.15 10.15
N GLY A 122 -7.24 17.63 9.89
CA GLY A 122 -7.90 17.55 8.59
C GLY A 122 -8.39 16.14 8.21
N PHE A 123 -8.49 15.23 9.17
CA PHE A 123 -9.04 13.89 8.96
C PHE A 123 -10.58 13.95 8.90
N LEU A 124 -11.20 14.88 9.63
CA LEU A 124 -12.64 15.12 9.62
C LEU A 124 -12.98 16.52 9.08
N THR A 125 -14.23 16.70 8.62
CA THR A 125 -14.82 18.02 8.35
C THR A 125 -15.21 18.72 9.65
N GLU A 126 -15.56 20.01 9.58
CA GLU A 126 -16.06 20.77 10.74
C GLU A 126 -17.35 20.17 11.32
N GLU A 127 -18.14 19.48 10.48
CA GLU A 127 -19.32 18.72 10.88
C GLU A 127 -18.99 17.32 11.44
N GLY A 128 -17.71 16.95 11.51
CA GLY A 128 -17.25 15.67 12.05
C GLY A 128 -17.35 14.50 11.08
N LEU A 129 -17.49 14.76 9.78
CA LEU A 129 -17.57 13.72 8.74
C LEU A 129 -16.17 13.34 8.24
N PRO A 130 -15.90 12.08 7.87
CA PRO A 130 -14.60 11.66 7.36
C PRO A 130 -14.25 12.36 6.03
N ARG A 131 -13.09 13.02 5.96
CA ARG A 131 -12.55 13.59 4.71
C ARG A 131 -11.81 12.52 3.90
N GLN A 132 -11.82 12.65 2.58
CA GLN A 132 -10.92 11.86 1.74
C GLN A 132 -9.50 12.42 1.83
N SER A 133 -8.75 11.93 2.82
CA SER A 133 -7.33 12.21 3.02
C SER A 133 -6.55 10.89 3.05
N ARG A 134 -5.40 10.89 2.38
CA ARG A 134 -4.46 9.75 2.41
C ARG A 134 -3.99 9.48 3.85
N GLU A 135 -3.70 10.52 4.61
CA GLU A 135 -3.23 10.40 5.99
C GLU A 135 -4.28 9.75 6.90
N ARG A 136 -5.57 10.09 6.72
CA ARG A 136 -6.68 9.41 7.42
C ARG A 136 -6.72 7.93 7.08
N GLY A 137 -6.64 7.59 5.79
CA GLY A 137 -6.67 6.20 5.33
C GLY A 137 -5.52 5.38 5.90
N GLU A 138 -4.30 5.94 5.90
CA GLU A 138 -3.13 5.33 6.54
C GLU A 138 -3.34 5.17 8.05
N PHE A 139 -3.88 6.18 8.74
CA PHE A 139 -4.18 6.11 10.17
C PHE A 139 -5.22 5.02 10.50
N GLU A 140 -6.32 4.97 9.75
CA GLU A 140 -7.39 3.98 9.92
C GLU A 140 -6.89 2.55 9.72
N GLU A 141 -5.98 2.33 8.77
CA GLU A 141 -5.31 1.05 8.60
C GLU A 141 -4.39 0.71 9.78
N LYS A 142 -3.59 1.67 10.27
CA LYS A 142 -2.72 1.46 11.44
C LYS A 142 -3.50 1.08 12.68
N ILE A 143 -4.59 1.79 13.01
CA ILE A 143 -5.39 1.48 14.20
C ILE A 143 -6.13 0.15 14.06
N ARG A 144 -6.55 -0.22 12.85
CA ARG A 144 -7.15 -1.53 12.56
C ARG A 144 -6.17 -2.67 12.82
N GLN A 145 -4.91 -2.52 12.43
CA GLN A 145 -3.85 -3.48 12.75
C GLN A 145 -3.59 -3.61 14.26
N LEU A 146 -3.82 -2.53 15.02
CA LEU A 146 -3.74 -2.54 16.48
C LEU A 146 -5.02 -3.06 17.17
N GLY A 147 -6.06 -3.44 16.40
CA GLY A 147 -7.35 -3.89 16.95
C GLY A 147 -8.21 -2.77 17.53
N LEU A 148 -7.95 -1.52 17.17
CA LEU A 148 -8.69 -0.34 17.60
C LEU A 148 -9.68 0.11 16.52
N ALA A 149 -10.77 0.75 16.94
CA ALA A 149 -11.78 1.33 16.06
C ALA A 149 -11.66 2.85 16.00
N ALA A 150 -11.93 3.44 14.83
CA ALA A 150 -11.98 4.89 14.68
C ALA A 150 -13.19 5.46 15.44
N PRO A 151 -13.03 6.50 16.28
CA PRO A 151 -14.15 7.12 17.02
C PRO A 151 -15.23 7.78 16.16
N TRP A 152 -14.95 7.96 14.87
CA TRP A 152 -15.86 8.54 13.87
C TRP A 152 -16.48 7.48 12.95
N ASP A 153 -16.09 6.21 13.06
CA ASP A 153 -16.73 5.11 12.33
C ASP A 153 -18.10 4.83 12.96
N THR A 154 -19.12 5.48 12.40
CA THR A 154 -20.46 5.39 12.94
C THR A 154 -21.17 4.19 12.32
N GLN A 155 -20.77 2.97 12.70
CA GLN A 155 -21.60 1.78 12.40
C GLN A 155 -22.81 1.64 13.34
N ASP A 156 -22.86 2.43 14.43
CA ASP A 156 -23.93 2.31 15.44
C ASP A 156 -25.20 3.14 15.16
N THR A 157 -25.23 3.96 14.10
CA THR A 157 -26.43 4.76 13.74
C THR A 157 -27.38 4.06 12.76
N LEU A 158 -27.07 2.86 12.28
CA LEU A 158 -27.92 2.10 11.34
C LEU A 158 -28.71 0.95 11.99
N SER A 159 -28.42 0.57 13.24
CA SER A 159 -29.20 -0.43 13.99
C SER A 159 -30.48 0.15 14.61
N SER A 160 -30.48 1.43 14.99
CA SER A 160 -31.64 2.09 15.61
C SER A 160 -32.75 2.48 14.61
N LYS A 161 -32.44 2.66 13.31
CA LYS A 161 -33.44 3.08 12.30
C LYS A 161 -34.21 1.94 11.62
N ARG A 162 -33.89 0.67 11.90
CA ARG A 162 -34.64 -0.49 11.35
C ARG A 162 -35.81 -0.95 12.22
N LYS A 163 -35.85 -0.59 13.51
CA LYS A 163 -36.95 -1.02 14.40
C LYS A 163 -38.20 -0.11 14.36
N ASP A 164 -38.07 1.14 13.94
CA ASP A 164 -39.21 2.09 13.96
C ASP A 164 -40.12 2.03 12.72
N LYS A 165 -39.76 1.24 11.69
CA LYS A 165 -40.56 1.13 10.44
C LYS A 165 -41.47 -0.09 10.35
N VAL A 166 -41.56 -0.94 11.38
CA VAL A 166 -42.36 -2.18 11.32
C VAL A 166 -43.71 -2.08 12.06
N GLY A 167 -44.01 -0.99 12.77
CA GLY A 167 -45.28 -0.84 13.51
C GLY A 167 -46.17 0.30 12.99
N GLY A 168 -47.13 0.01 12.10
CA GLY A 168 -48.16 0.97 11.66
C GLY A 168 -48.69 0.71 10.25
N VAL A 169 -49.36 -0.42 9.99
CA VAL A 169 -50.84 -0.55 9.93
C VAL A 169 -51.51 0.14 8.73
N HIS A 170 -51.81 -0.71 7.73
CA HIS A 170 -53.08 -0.91 7.01
C HIS A 170 -53.85 0.19 6.23
N LYS A 171 -54.31 -0.31 5.06
CA LYS A 171 -55.60 -0.13 4.36
C LYS A 171 -55.79 1.07 3.43
N LYS A 172 -55.91 0.73 2.14
CA LYS A 172 -56.90 1.14 1.10
C LYS A 172 -56.21 1.02 -0.27
N SER A 173 -56.78 0.58 -1.37
CA SER A 173 -58.06 -0.04 -1.75
C SER A 173 -57.88 -0.35 -3.24
N LEU A 174 -58.06 -1.59 -3.69
CA LEU A 174 -58.17 -1.87 -5.13
C LEU A 174 -59.59 -1.51 -5.58
N SER A 175 -59.70 -0.54 -6.49
CA SER A 175 -60.86 -0.40 -7.37
C SER A 175 -60.40 0.13 -8.73
N ARG A 176 -60.63 -0.68 -9.77
CA ARG A 176 -61.03 -0.36 -11.16
C ARG A 176 -60.29 0.81 -11.85
N SER A 177 -59.70 0.62 -13.03
CA SER A 177 -60.34 0.15 -14.26
C SER A 177 -59.29 -0.27 -15.28
#